data_AF-A0A923KP31-F1
#
_entry.id   AF-A0A923KP31-F1
#
_cell.length_a   1.000
_cell.length_b   1.000
_cell.length_c   1.000
_cell.angle_alpha   90.00
_cell.angle_beta   90.00
_cell.angle_gamma   90.00
#
_symmetry.space_group_name_H-M   'P 1'
#
loop_
_entity.id
_entity.type
_entity.pdbx_description
1 polymer ?
#
loop_
_entity_poly.entity_id
_entity_poly.type
_entity_poly.pdbx_seq_one_letter_code
_entity_poly.pdbx_strand_id
1 'polypeptide(L)'
;MKTIKRKLLIVPLFSVLVGVFVIGSFSAYLTRESLLAEMRENGFSASQQFVDRLEDNTEALSTMNVMIEEQIRSIGNIMIGNRGTISDQYLTTLAQQSGINQIYWFNAAGEIINSINGEYVGWKVSQGDPIYDFMVSGKNEFMENI
;
A
#
# COMPACT_ATOMS: atom_id res chain seq x y z
N MET A 1 56.93 48.68 -39.80
CA MET A 1 56.29 47.50 -40.43
C MET A 1 55.81 46.41 -39.45
N LYS A 2 55.86 46.60 -38.12
CA LYS A 2 55.32 45.61 -37.14
C LYS A 2 53.86 45.85 -36.74
N THR A 3 53.37 47.09 -36.86
CA THR A 3 52.04 47.51 -36.36
C THR A 3 50.87 47.11 -37.27
N ILE A 4 51.06 47.09 -38.59
CA ILE A 4 50.02 46.75 -39.57
C ILE A 4 49.71 45.24 -39.55
N LYS A 5 50.75 44.40 -39.53
CA LYS A 5 50.60 42.92 -39.44
C LYS A 5 49.88 42.50 -38.15
N ARG A 6 50.14 43.20 -37.03
CA ARG A 6 49.47 42.96 -35.75
C ARG A 6 47.98 43.33 -35.78
N LYS A 7 47.59 44.47 -36.38
CA LYS A 7 46.18 44.83 -36.56
C LYS A 7 45.44 43.86 -37.50
N LEU A 8 46.10 43.40 -38.57
CA LEU A 8 45.52 42.48 -39.55
C LEU A 8 45.21 41.08 -38.98
N LEU A 9 45.93 40.65 -37.94
CA LEU A 9 45.72 39.35 -37.27
C LEU A 9 44.83 39.44 -36.02
N ILE A 10 44.95 40.51 -35.23
CA ILE A 10 44.21 40.63 -33.96
C ILE A 10 42.73 40.92 -34.17
N VAL A 11 42.37 41.76 -35.15
CA VAL A 11 40.98 42.13 -35.43
C VAL A 11 40.10 40.92 -35.79
N PRO A 12 40.47 40.06 -36.76
CA PRO A 12 39.67 38.87 -37.07
C PRO A 12 39.65 37.86 -35.91
N LEU A 13 40.76 37.69 -35.18
CA LEU A 13 40.82 36.79 -34.02
C LEU A 13 39.85 37.24 -32.91
N PHE A 14 39.80 38.54 -32.62
CA PHE A 14 38.88 39.09 -31.62
C PHE A 14 37.42 39.00 -32.08
N SER A 15 37.15 39.20 -33.37
CA SER A 15 35.81 39.04 -33.94
C SER A 15 35.26 37.62 -33.74
N VAL A 16 36.08 36.59 -34.00
CA VAL A 16 35.71 35.18 -33.76
C VAL A 16 35.48 34.93 -32.27
N LEU A 17 36.35 35.46 -31.40
CA LEU A 17 36.20 35.32 -29.95
C LEU A 17 34.86 35.87 -29.46
N VAL A 18 34.48 37.07 -29.90
CA VAL A 18 33.19 37.69 -29.55
C VAL A 18 32.03 36.85 -30.09
N GLY A 19 32.11 36.36 -31.33
CA GLY A 19 31.08 35.49 -31.90
C GLY A 19 30.84 34.23 -31.07
N VAL A 20 31.90 33.51 -30.72
CA VAL A 20 31.82 32.31 -29.87
C VAL A 20 31.27 32.65 -28.48
N PHE A 21 31.70 33.78 -27.90
CA PHE A 21 31.23 34.22 -26.58
C PHE A 21 29.73 34.54 -26.56
N VAL A 22 29.22 35.23 -27.59
CA VAL A 22 27.80 35.57 -27.70
C VAL A 22 26.97 34.31 -27.88
N ILE A 23 27.38 33.41 -28.77
CA ILE A 23 26.68 32.13 -28.99
C ILE A 23 26.68 31.29 -27.72
N GLY A 24 27.83 31.17 -27.05
CA GLY A 24 27.95 30.43 -25.80
C GLY A 24 27.06 31.00 -24.68
N SER A 25 27.02 32.33 -24.55
CA SER A 25 26.18 32.99 -23.55
C SER A 25 24.69 32.79 -23.82
N PHE A 26 24.26 32.95 -25.07
CA PHE A 26 22.86 32.75 -25.46
C PHE A 26 22.44 31.28 -25.32
N SER A 27 23.30 30.36 -25.74
CA SER A 27 23.07 28.92 -25.56
C SER A 27 22.97 28.56 -24.08
N ALA A 28 23.88 29.04 -23.24
CA ALA A 28 23.85 28.77 -21.80
C ALA A 28 22.55 29.29 -21.15
N TYR A 29 22.08 30.46 -21.58
CA TYR A 29 20.81 31.01 -21.12
C TYR A 29 19.62 30.11 -21.50
N LEU A 30 19.51 29.73 -22.79
CA LEU A 30 18.42 28.87 -23.27
C LEU A 30 18.45 27.48 -22.61
N THR A 31 19.63 26.87 -22.51
CA THR A 31 19.80 25.57 -21.85
C THR A 31 19.38 25.62 -20.38
N ARG A 32 19.69 26.71 -19.67
CA ARG A 32 19.26 26.87 -18.28
C ARG A 32 17.73 26.95 -18.18
N GLU A 33 17.10 27.69 -19.06
CA GLU A 33 15.64 27.84 -19.08
C GLU A 33 14.94 26.51 -19.40
N SER A 34 15.43 25.78 -20.41
CA SER A 34 14.87 24.48 -20.78
C SER A 34 15.02 23.45 -19.66
N LEU A 35 16.20 23.37 -19.03
CA LEU A 35 16.43 22.45 -17.90
C LEU A 35 15.53 22.79 -16.71
N LEU A 36 15.35 24.07 -16.39
CA LEU A 36 14.46 24.47 -15.30
C LEU A 36 12.98 24.22 -15.62
N ALA A 37 12.56 24.32 -16.87
CA ALA A 37 11.20 23.97 -17.29
C ALA A 37 10.99 22.45 -17.19
N GLU A 38 11.90 21.66 -17.73
CA GLU A 38 11.88 20.20 -17.67
C GLU A 38 11.91 19.68 -16.23
N MET A 39 12.75 20.25 -15.36
CA MET A 39 12.76 19.88 -13.94
C MET A 39 11.42 20.15 -13.24
N ARG A 40 10.73 21.24 -13.59
CA ARG A 40 9.40 21.53 -13.03
C ARG A 40 8.36 20.54 -13.51
N GLU A 41 8.34 20.26 -14.81
CA GLU A 41 7.41 19.30 -15.41
C GLU A 41 7.64 17.88 -14.89
N ASN A 42 8.89 17.45 -14.79
CA ASN A 42 9.27 16.16 -14.22
C ASN A 42 8.93 16.09 -12.73
N GLY A 43 9.17 17.15 -11.97
CA GLY A 43 8.82 17.22 -10.55
C GLY A 43 7.30 17.12 -10.32
N PHE A 44 6.51 17.82 -11.16
CA PHE A 44 5.05 17.74 -11.13
C PHE A 44 4.58 16.32 -11.50
N SER A 45 5.09 15.76 -12.59
CA SER A 45 4.73 14.41 -13.06
C SER A 45 5.09 13.33 -12.05
N ALA A 46 6.26 13.43 -11.41
CA ALA A 46 6.67 12.51 -10.34
C ALA A 46 5.77 12.62 -9.11
N SER A 47 5.37 13.84 -8.74
CA SER A 47 4.44 14.06 -7.62
C SER A 47 3.06 13.50 -7.93
N GLN A 48 2.56 13.68 -9.16
CA GLN A 48 1.29 13.11 -9.58
C GLN A 48 1.33 11.58 -9.54
N GLN A 49 2.35 10.95 -10.12
CA GLN A 49 2.53 9.50 -10.05
C GLN A 49 2.62 8.98 -8.62
N PHE A 50 3.21 9.75 -7.70
CA PHE A 50 3.26 9.38 -6.29
C PHE A 50 1.87 9.44 -5.64
N VAL A 51 1.08 10.48 -5.94
CA VAL A 51 -0.31 10.60 -5.47
C VAL A 51 -1.17 9.47 -6.03
N ASP A 52 -1.09 9.19 -7.33
CA ASP A 52 -1.86 8.10 -7.97
C ASP A 52 -1.53 6.75 -7.30
N ARG A 53 -0.25 6.49 -7.02
CA ARG A 53 0.16 5.27 -6.29
C ARG A 53 -0.38 5.22 -4.87
N LEU A 54 -0.52 6.36 -4.17
CA LEU A 54 -1.10 6.38 -2.83
C LEU A 54 -2.60 6.06 -2.89
N GLU A 55 -3.31 6.62 -3.88
CA GLU A 55 -4.72 6.33 -4.12
C GLU A 55 -4.92 4.84 -4.46
N ASP A 56 -4.16 4.31 -5.42
CA ASP A 56 -4.17 2.89 -5.81
C ASP A 56 -3.90 1.97 -4.60
N ASN A 57 -2.90 2.30 -3.78
CA ASN A 57 -2.59 1.49 -2.58
C ASN A 57 -3.72 1.58 -1.55
N THR A 58 -4.34 2.74 -1.38
CA THR A 58 -5.47 2.91 -0.45
C THR A 58 -6.67 2.09 -0.91
N GLU A 59 -6.97 2.10 -2.22
CA GLU A 59 -8.02 1.28 -2.82
C GLU A 59 -7.71 -0.23 -2.70
N ALA A 60 -6.46 -0.63 -2.94
CA ALA A 60 -6.02 -2.01 -2.78
C ALA A 60 -6.18 -2.49 -1.34
N LEU A 61 -5.82 -1.65 -0.35
CA LEU A 61 -6.03 -1.95 1.07
C LEU A 61 -7.51 -2.10 1.42
N SER A 62 -8.36 -1.19 0.93
CA SER A 62 -9.81 -1.28 1.13
C SER A 62 -10.40 -2.57 0.51
N THR A 63 -9.94 -2.92 -0.70
CA THR A 63 -10.38 -4.13 -1.40
C THR A 63 -9.95 -5.38 -0.65
N MET A 64 -8.70 -5.42 -0.18
CA MET A 64 -8.20 -6.53 0.64
C MET A 64 -9.00 -6.67 1.94
N ASN A 65 -9.36 -5.57 2.60
CA ASN A 65 -10.20 -5.61 3.81
C ASN A 65 -11.56 -6.27 3.52
N VAL A 66 -12.26 -5.82 2.47
CA VAL A 66 -13.55 -6.40 2.06
C VAL A 66 -13.42 -7.89 1.73
N MET A 67 -12.35 -8.29 1.02
CA MET A 67 -12.11 -9.71 0.69
C MET A 67 -11.89 -10.57 1.94
N ILE A 68 -11.15 -10.08 2.93
CA ILE A 68 -10.94 -10.79 4.21
C ILE A 68 -12.27 -10.91 4.96
N GLU A 69 -13.04 -9.83 5.03
CA GLU A 69 -14.36 -9.85 5.67
C GLU A 69 -15.30 -10.87 4.99
N GLU A 70 -15.35 -10.87 3.66
CA GLU A 70 -16.14 -11.86 2.90
C GLU A 70 -15.68 -13.30 3.15
N GLN A 71 -14.36 -13.54 3.25
CA GLN A 71 -13.82 -14.86 3.58
C GLN A 71 -14.23 -15.30 4.99
N ILE A 72 -14.11 -14.42 5.99
CA ILE A 72 -14.54 -14.68 7.37
C ILE A 72 -16.03 -15.01 7.40
N ARG A 73 -16.86 -14.21 6.73
CA ARG A 73 -18.32 -14.43 6.67
C ARG A 73 -18.67 -15.74 5.97
N SER A 74 -18.00 -16.06 4.86
CA SER A 74 -18.19 -17.31 4.13
C SER A 74 -17.91 -18.54 5.00
N ILE A 75 -16.78 -18.54 5.70
CA ILE A 75 -16.41 -19.63 6.60
C ILE A 75 -17.33 -19.70 7.81
N GLY A 76 -17.70 -18.56 8.40
CA GLY A 76 -18.73 -18.46 9.44
C GLY A 76 -20.05 -19.13 9.02
N ASN A 77 -20.54 -18.82 7.82
CA ASN A 77 -21.75 -19.41 7.28
C ASN A 77 -21.63 -20.93 7.05
N ILE A 78 -20.49 -21.40 6.54
CA ILE A 78 -20.20 -22.83 6.40
C ILE A 78 -20.27 -23.53 7.77
N MET A 79 -19.65 -22.96 8.80
CA MET A 79 -19.67 -23.52 10.15
C MET A 79 -21.08 -23.55 10.74
N ILE A 80 -21.83 -22.44 10.65
CA ILE A 80 -23.21 -22.37 11.16
C ILE A 80 -24.11 -23.39 10.44
N GLY A 81 -23.96 -23.54 9.12
CA GLY A 81 -24.70 -24.53 8.33
C GLY A 81 -24.38 -25.98 8.69
N ASN A 82 -23.15 -26.24 9.15
CA ASN A 82 -22.65 -27.58 9.52
C ASN A 82 -22.51 -27.76 11.05
N ARG A 83 -23.23 -26.96 11.85
CA ARG A 83 -23.12 -26.96 13.33
C ARG A 83 -23.24 -28.33 14.00
N GLY A 84 -23.96 -29.27 13.40
CA GLY A 84 -24.14 -30.63 13.92
C GLY A 84 -22.91 -31.54 13.75
N THR A 85 -21.93 -31.13 12.96
CA THR A 85 -20.71 -31.92 12.66
C THR A 85 -19.43 -31.22 13.12
N ILE A 86 -19.54 -30.10 13.84
CA ILE A 86 -18.38 -29.37 14.36
C ILE A 86 -17.62 -30.25 15.35
N SER A 87 -16.32 -30.37 15.11
CA SER A 87 -15.34 -31.05 15.95
C SER A 87 -13.97 -30.45 15.69
N ASP A 88 -13.01 -30.67 16.58
CA ASP A 88 -11.64 -30.16 16.40
C ASP A 88 -11.03 -30.64 15.08
N GLN A 89 -11.30 -31.90 14.70
CA GLN A 89 -10.84 -32.47 13.44
C GLN A 89 -11.47 -31.77 12.23
N TYR A 90 -12.77 -31.50 12.28
CA TYR A 90 -13.46 -30.76 11.23
C TYR A 90 -12.89 -29.34 11.08
N LEU A 91 -12.70 -28.62 12.20
CA LEU A 91 -12.14 -27.26 12.18
C LEU A 91 -10.70 -27.26 11.68
N THR A 92 -9.89 -28.24 12.06
CA THR A 92 -8.51 -28.41 11.58
C THR A 92 -8.46 -28.64 10.08
N THR A 93 -9.32 -29.50 9.54
CA THR A 93 -9.39 -29.73 8.10
C THR A 93 -9.89 -28.49 7.35
N LEU A 94 -10.91 -27.80 7.88
CA LEU A 94 -11.42 -26.57 7.29
C LEU A 94 -10.34 -25.47 7.25
N ALA A 95 -9.57 -25.33 8.34
CA ALA A 95 -8.45 -24.40 8.43
C ALA A 95 -7.37 -24.69 7.39
N GLN A 96 -6.97 -25.96 7.23
CA GLN A 96 -5.99 -26.38 6.22
C GLN A 96 -6.45 -26.09 4.79
N GLN A 97 -7.76 -26.24 4.51
CA GLN A 97 -8.33 -25.99 3.19
C GLN A 97 -8.53 -24.50 2.89
N SER A 98 -8.86 -23.71 3.91
CA SER A 98 -9.17 -22.27 3.76
C SER A 98 -7.98 -21.35 4.00
N GLY A 99 -6.89 -21.86 4.58
CA GLY A 99 -5.72 -21.07 4.97
C GLY A 99 -5.90 -20.28 6.26
N ILE A 100 -6.99 -20.50 7.02
CA ILE A 100 -7.25 -19.81 8.28
C ILE A 100 -6.39 -20.41 9.39
N ASN A 101 -5.73 -19.54 10.18
CA ASN A 101 -4.86 -19.98 11.27
C ASN A 101 -5.62 -20.36 12.54
N GLN A 102 -6.70 -19.66 12.87
CA GLN A 102 -7.42 -19.82 14.13
C GLN A 102 -8.94 -19.80 13.91
N ILE A 103 -9.62 -20.79 14.51
CA ILE A 103 -11.08 -20.87 14.57
C ILE A 103 -11.43 -21.39 15.95
N TYR A 104 -12.29 -20.65 16.65
CA TYR A 104 -12.79 -20.99 17.98
C TYR A 104 -14.31 -21.09 17.95
N TRP A 105 -14.83 -22.25 18.37
CA TRP A 105 -16.26 -22.47 18.48
C TRP A 105 -16.67 -22.44 19.95
N PHE A 106 -17.50 -21.47 20.30
CA PHE A 106 -17.93 -21.19 21.68
C PHE A 106 -19.29 -21.79 21.98
N ASN A 107 -19.50 -22.20 23.23
CA ASN A 107 -20.83 -22.46 23.76
C ASN A 107 -21.51 -21.15 24.23
N ALA A 108 -22.79 -21.24 24.60
CA ALA A 108 -23.57 -20.09 25.08
C ALA A 108 -23.03 -19.47 26.39
N ALA A 109 -22.19 -20.18 27.14
CA ALA A 109 -21.53 -19.68 28.35
C ALA A 109 -20.20 -18.96 28.05
N GLY A 110 -19.78 -18.89 26.79
CA GLY A 110 -18.55 -18.22 26.36
C GLY A 110 -17.30 -19.07 26.55
N GLU A 111 -17.45 -20.40 26.59
CA GLU A 111 -16.33 -21.33 26.68
C GLU A 111 -16.06 -21.97 25.32
N ILE A 112 -14.79 -22.07 24.93
CA ILE A 112 -14.34 -22.76 23.71
C ILE A 112 -14.57 -24.25 23.88
N ILE A 113 -15.47 -24.82 23.07
CA ILE A 113 -15.77 -26.25 23.09
C ILE A 113 -15.06 -27.01 21.96
N ASN A 114 -14.74 -26.32 20.86
CA ASN A 114 -13.97 -26.88 19.76
C ASN A 114 -13.06 -25.82 19.13
N SER A 115 -11.91 -26.26 18.64
CA SER A 115 -10.95 -25.39 17.96
C SER A 115 -9.99 -26.17 17.07
N ILE A 116 -9.22 -25.46 16.26
CA ILE A 116 -8.13 -26.06 15.46
C ILE A 116 -7.12 -26.71 16.41
N ASN A 117 -6.77 -27.97 16.15
CA ASN A 117 -5.87 -28.78 16.97
C ASN A 117 -6.23 -28.87 18.47
N GLY A 118 -7.46 -28.48 18.86
CA GLY A 118 -7.87 -28.43 20.27
C GLY A 118 -7.22 -27.30 21.08
N GLU A 119 -6.62 -26.29 20.44
CA GLU A 119 -6.01 -25.15 21.13
C GLU A 119 -7.04 -24.37 21.96
N TYR A 120 -6.71 -24.08 23.22
CA TYR A 120 -7.54 -23.29 24.13
C TYR A 120 -8.94 -23.84 24.43
N VAL A 121 -9.24 -25.12 24.13
CA VAL A 121 -10.50 -25.75 24.55
C VAL A 121 -10.63 -25.68 26.08
N GLY A 122 -11.80 -25.25 26.56
CA GLY A 122 -12.09 -24.98 27.97
C GLY A 122 -11.73 -23.56 28.43
N TRP A 123 -11.06 -22.75 27.59
CA TRP A 123 -10.90 -21.33 27.88
C TRP A 123 -12.24 -20.62 27.84
N LYS A 124 -12.45 -19.70 28.78
CA LYS A 124 -13.70 -18.98 28.96
C LYS A 124 -13.49 -17.49 28.87
N VAL A 125 -14.34 -16.85 28.08
CA VAL A 125 -14.38 -15.40 27.89
C VAL A 125 -14.64 -14.70 29.22
N SER A 126 -13.85 -13.64 29.48
CA SER A 126 -13.95 -12.82 30.68
C SER A 126 -14.59 -11.46 30.38
N GLN A 127 -15.23 -10.85 31.39
CA GLN A 127 -15.85 -9.53 31.22
C GLN A 127 -14.78 -8.47 30.92
N GLY A 128 -15.00 -7.68 29.87
CA GLY A 128 -14.03 -6.71 29.34
C GLY A 128 -13.24 -7.21 28.12
N ASP A 129 -13.45 -8.45 27.71
CA ASP A 129 -12.97 -9.00 26.43
C ASP A 129 -13.91 -8.59 25.28
N PRO A 130 -13.42 -8.17 24.10
CA PRO A 130 -14.27 -7.88 22.94
C PRO A 130 -15.23 -9.02 22.56
N ILE A 131 -14.84 -10.27 22.79
CA ILE A 131 -15.70 -11.44 22.57
C ILE A 131 -16.89 -11.42 23.54
N TYR A 132 -16.68 -11.00 24.79
CA TYR A 132 -17.76 -10.85 25.77
C TYR A 132 -18.77 -9.81 25.31
N ASP A 133 -18.27 -8.66 24.87
CA ASP A 133 -19.09 -7.56 24.40
C ASP A 133 -19.91 -7.98 23.17
N PHE A 134 -19.30 -8.73 22.24
CA PHE A 134 -20.02 -9.30 21.10
C PHE A 134 -21.11 -10.28 21.53
N MET A 135 -20.80 -11.22 22.42
CA MET A 135 -21.76 -12.22 22.91
C MET A 135 -23.02 -11.59 23.52
N VAL A 136 -22.88 -10.49 24.27
CA VAL A 136 -24.01 -9.81 24.92
C VAL A 136 -24.65 -8.73 24.05
N SER A 137 -24.03 -8.35 22.92
CA SER A 137 -24.52 -7.28 22.05
C SER A 137 -25.81 -7.60 21.28
N GLY A 138 -26.13 -8.89 21.12
CA GLY A 138 -27.25 -9.36 20.29
C GLY A 138 -27.03 -9.25 18.78
N LYS A 139 -25.81 -8.93 18.33
CA LYS A 139 -25.43 -8.92 16.90
C LYS A 139 -25.25 -10.35 16.38
N ASN A 140 -25.56 -10.58 15.11
CA ASN A 140 -25.34 -11.87 14.45
C ASN A 140 -23.91 -12.06 13.95
N GLU A 141 -23.26 -10.97 13.54
CA GLU A 141 -21.84 -10.92 13.16
C GLU A 141 -21.20 -9.65 13.70
N PHE A 142 -19.90 -9.72 13.93
CA PHE A 142 -19.08 -8.57 14.29
C PHE A 142 -17.70 -8.75 13.69
N MET A 143 -17.23 -7.71 13.01
CA MET A 143 -15.90 -7.58 12.46
C MET A 143 -15.26 -6.35 13.08
N GLU A 144 -14.02 -6.49 13.52
CA GLU A 144 -13.25 -5.37 14.02
C GLU A 144 -12.73 -4.55 12.83
N ASN A 145 -12.63 -3.23 13.01
CA ASN A 145 -11.94 -2.40 12.03
C ASN A 145 -10.44 -2.72 12.09
N ILE A 146 -9.84 -2.96 10.93
CA ILE A 146 -8.39 -3.15 10.77
C ILE A 146 -7.66 -1.80 10.84
#